data_AF-K1QU76-F1
#
_entry.id   AF-K1QU76-F1
#
_cell.length_a   1.000
_cell.length_b   1.000
_cell.length_c   1.000
_cell.angle_alpha   90.00
_cell.angle_beta   90.00
_cell.angle_gamma   90.00
#
_symmetry.space_group_name_H-M   'P 1'
#
loop_
_entity.id
_entity.type
_entity.pdbx_description
1 polymer ?
#
loop_
_entity_poly.entity_id
_entity_poly.type
_entity_poly.pdbx_seq_one_letter_code
_entity_poly.pdbx_strand_id
1 'polypeptide(L)'
;MRGFSPAMIHTADGKEITKTDTRNNYHNFLDSVEEMEKIQKRLRPYIPELWRNHKIVGLNERLRVQRYDSGEYFKPHFDAGFRRENGEKSFLSVQIFLNDDFLGGDTTFLDLEESERIEVEPRTGSVLIYQHDILHEDSAVLSGRKYALRTDVMYSAEKVEDEKELRRLRKNDKGKFGMFM
;
A
#
# COMPACT_ATOMS: atom_id res chain seq x y z
N MET A 1 22.55 9.01 3.31
CA MET A 1 21.14 8.79 2.91
C MET A 1 20.97 9.31 1.48
N ARG A 2 20.40 8.51 0.57
CA ARG A 2 19.87 9.06 -0.69
C ARG A 2 18.72 10.00 -0.31
N GLY A 3 18.62 11.17 -0.93
CA GLY A 3 17.57 12.16 -0.66
C GLY A 3 16.22 11.74 -1.26
N PHE A 4 15.15 12.45 -0.89
CA PHE A 4 13.84 12.32 -1.54
C PHE A 4 13.92 12.78 -3.00
N SER A 5 13.32 12.02 -3.93
CA SER A 5 13.14 12.38 -5.33
C SER A 5 11.64 12.57 -5.64
N PRO A 6 11.27 13.37 -6.66
CA PRO A 6 9.89 13.42 -7.14
C PRO A 6 9.41 12.02 -7.52
N ALA A 7 8.19 11.66 -7.12
CA ALA A 7 7.68 10.33 -7.39
C ALA A 7 7.14 10.21 -8.82
N MET A 8 7.75 9.29 -9.58
CA MET A 8 7.43 9.08 -10.99
C MET A 8 6.26 8.11 -11.17
N ILE A 9 5.55 8.24 -12.28
CA ILE A 9 4.51 7.30 -12.71
C ILE A 9 5.09 6.45 -13.83
N HIS A 10 4.95 5.12 -13.70
CA HIS A 10 5.20 4.19 -14.79
C HIS A 10 3.92 4.02 -15.59
N THR A 11 3.92 4.42 -16.85
CA THR A 11 2.79 4.21 -17.77
C THR A 11 2.81 2.80 -18.34
N ALA A 12 1.68 2.34 -18.89
CA ALA A 12 1.56 1.01 -19.49
C ALA A 12 2.53 0.76 -20.66
N ASP A 13 3.07 1.83 -21.28
CA ASP A 13 4.12 1.77 -22.31
C ASP A 13 5.56 1.80 -21.75
N GLY A 14 5.73 1.69 -20.44
CA GLY A 14 7.04 1.58 -19.78
C GLY A 14 7.81 2.88 -19.64
N LYS A 15 7.21 4.03 -19.93
CA LYS A 15 7.84 5.34 -19.76
C LYS A 15 7.69 5.85 -18.33
N GLU A 16 8.75 6.48 -17.84
CA GLU A 16 8.71 7.28 -16.60
C GLU A 16 8.32 8.70 -16.96
N ILE A 17 7.18 9.16 -16.42
CA ILE A 17 6.75 10.55 -16.56
C ILE A 17 6.49 11.16 -15.19
N THR A 18 7.05 12.34 -14.95
CA THR A 18 6.65 13.22 -13.86
C THR A 18 5.38 13.93 -14.27
N LYS A 19 4.25 13.22 -14.25
CA LYS A 19 2.95 13.85 -14.52
C LYS A 19 2.49 14.58 -13.27
N THR A 20 2.84 15.86 -13.18
CA THR A 20 2.42 16.78 -12.10
C THR A 20 0.90 16.84 -11.93
N ASP A 21 0.15 16.48 -12.97
CA ASP A 21 -1.31 16.47 -12.95
C ASP A 21 -1.92 15.23 -12.28
N THR A 22 -1.13 14.21 -11.91
CA THR A 22 -1.64 13.00 -11.24
C THR A 22 -1.08 12.88 -9.83
N ARG A 23 0.21 13.17 -9.64
CA ARG A 23 0.86 13.25 -8.33
C ARG A 23 1.98 14.28 -8.35
N ASN A 24 2.25 14.91 -7.22
CA ASN A 24 3.35 15.86 -7.06
C ASN A 24 4.17 15.62 -5.78
N ASN A 25 4.02 14.44 -5.17
CA ASN A 25 4.73 14.07 -3.94
C ASN A 25 6.13 13.48 -4.21
N TYR A 26 6.87 13.29 -3.13
CA TYR A 26 8.23 12.75 -3.17
C TYR A 26 8.30 11.35 -2.59
N HIS A 27 9.28 10.57 -3.04
CA HIS A 27 9.58 9.27 -2.48
C HIS A 27 11.08 9.05 -2.25
N ASN A 28 11.39 8.12 -1.36
CA ASN A 28 12.71 7.55 -1.16
C ASN A 28 12.56 6.05 -0.92
N PHE A 29 13.61 5.27 -1.18
CA PHE A 29 13.62 3.84 -0.89
C PHE A 29 14.43 3.57 0.37
N LEU A 30 13.85 2.78 1.27
CA LEU A 30 14.53 2.31 2.47
C LEU A 30 14.94 0.85 2.28
N ASP A 31 16.23 0.62 2.07
CA ASP A 31 16.77 -0.73 2.00
C ASP A 31 17.21 -1.16 3.43
N SER A 32 16.29 -1.75 4.19
CA SER A 32 16.60 -2.32 5.52
C SER A 32 15.87 -3.64 5.74
N VAL A 33 16.61 -4.74 5.60
CA VAL A 33 16.09 -6.11 5.82
C VAL A 33 15.61 -6.27 7.26
N GLU A 34 16.37 -5.78 8.23
CA GLU A 34 16.03 -5.91 9.65
C GLU A 34 14.72 -5.20 10.01
N GLU A 35 14.52 -3.97 9.53
CA GLU A 35 13.28 -3.24 9.77
C GLU A 35 12.10 -3.87 9.03
N MET A 36 12.33 -4.38 7.82
CA MET A 36 11.31 -5.09 7.05
C MET A 36 10.85 -6.36 7.79
N GLU A 37 11.76 -7.13 8.36
CA GLU A 37 11.43 -8.32 9.16
C GLU A 37 10.61 -7.97 10.41
N LYS A 38 10.96 -6.88 11.11
CA LYS A 38 10.20 -6.39 12.27
C LYS A 38 8.78 -5.99 11.88
N ILE A 39 8.64 -5.22 10.78
CA ILE A 39 7.34 -4.81 10.24
C ILE A 39 6.53 -6.05 9.84
N GLN A 40 7.10 -6.95 9.05
CA GLN A 40 6.43 -8.16 8.60
C GLN A 40 5.95 -9.01 9.77
N LYS A 41 6.78 -9.21 10.80
CA LYS A 41 6.41 -9.98 12.00
C LYS A 41 5.22 -9.36 12.72
N ARG A 42 5.17 -8.03 12.85
CA ARG A 42 4.06 -7.30 13.50
C ARG A 42 2.78 -7.34 12.68
N LEU A 43 2.88 -7.25 11.35
CA LEU A 43 1.72 -7.22 10.46
C LEU A 43 1.17 -8.60 10.12
N ARG A 44 1.97 -9.67 10.26
CA ARG A 44 1.58 -11.03 9.89
C ARG A 44 0.20 -11.48 10.41
N PRO A 45 -0.22 -11.17 11.65
CA PRO A 45 -1.54 -11.55 12.16
C PRO A 45 -2.71 -10.83 11.48
N TYR A 46 -2.47 -9.67 10.87
CA TYR A 46 -3.51 -8.84 10.23
C TYR A 46 -3.60 -9.08 8.72
N ILE A 47 -2.58 -9.69 8.13
CA ILE A 47 -2.56 -9.98 6.69
C ILE A 47 -3.23 -11.33 6.41
N PRO A 48 -4.10 -11.43 5.39
CA PRO A 48 -4.67 -12.70 4.94
C PRO A 48 -3.59 -13.72 4.56
N GLU A 49 -3.74 -14.95 5.05
CA GLU A 49 -2.96 -16.11 4.62
C GLU A 49 -3.23 -16.44 3.16
N LEU A 50 -4.47 -16.21 2.71
CA LEU A 50 -4.96 -16.53 1.40
C LEU A 50 -5.62 -15.32 0.74
N TRP A 51 -5.18 -15.00 -0.48
CA TRP A 51 -5.84 -13.99 -1.32
C TRP A 51 -5.96 -14.48 -2.75
N ARG A 52 -7.18 -14.52 -3.30
CA ARG A 52 -7.47 -15.08 -4.64
C ARG A 52 -6.89 -16.48 -4.85
N ASN A 53 -6.93 -17.30 -3.80
CA ASN A 53 -6.32 -18.63 -3.67
C ASN A 53 -4.78 -18.67 -3.76
N HIS A 54 -4.09 -17.54 -3.73
CA HIS A 54 -2.64 -17.49 -3.57
C HIS A 54 -2.27 -17.37 -2.10
N LYS A 55 -1.20 -18.03 -1.67
CA LYS A 55 -0.73 -18.04 -0.29
C LYS A 55 0.21 -16.86 -0.05
N ILE A 56 0.09 -16.19 1.09
CA ILE A 56 1.03 -15.13 1.46
C ILE A 56 2.46 -15.68 1.52
N VAL A 57 3.40 -14.92 0.96
CA VAL A 57 4.84 -15.21 1.06
C VAL A 57 5.58 -14.19 1.92
N GLY A 58 5.06 -12.96 2.01
CA GLY A 58 5.63 -11.92 2.88
C GLY A 58 5.26 -10.52 2.41
N LEU A 59 6.11 -9.55 2.74
CA LEU A 59 6.03 -8.19 2.21
C LEU A 59 7.04 -8.00 1.08
N ASN A 60 6.77 -7.02 0.23
CA ASN A 60 7.69 -6.62 -0.84
C ASN A 60 8.95 -5.97 -0.24
N GLU A 61 10.11 -6.31 -0.79
CA GLU A 61 11.41 -5.78 -0.41
C GLU A 61 11.55 -4.26 -0.65
N ARG A 62 10.72 -3.69 -1.51
CA ARG A 62 10.74 -2.26 -1.84
C ARG A 62 9.89 -1.44 -0.86
N LEU A 63 10.51 -1.02 0.24
CA LEU A 63 9.93 -0.03 1.15
C LEU A 63 10.06 1.38 0.57
N ARG A 64 8.92 1.99 0.25
CA ARG A 64 8.83 3.37 -0.25
C ARG A 64 8.49 4.29 0.91
N VAL A 65 9.39 5.20 1.27
CA VAL A 65 9.06 6.36 2.12
C VAL A 65 8.45 7.41 1.22
N GLN A 66 7.22 7.82 1.50
CA GLN A 66 6.51 8.88 0.81
C GLN A 66 6.53 10.15 1.66
N ARG A 67 6.74 11.30 1.04
CA ARG A 67 6.68 12.63 1.66
C ARG A 67 5.73 13.50 0.86
N TYR A 68 4.81 14.15 1.56
CA TYR A 68 3.88 15.14 1.01
C TYR A 68 4.05 16.45 1.78
N ASP A 69 4.47 17.50 1.09
CA ASP A 69 4.46 18.87 1.58
C ASP A 69 3.08 19.52 1.41
N SER A 70 2.87 20.68 2.03
CA SER A 70 1.61 21.42 1.88
C SER A 70 1.31 21.72 0.39
N GLY A 71 0.11 21.39 -0.05
CA GLY A 71 -0.35 21.44 -1.44
C GLY A 71 -0.07 20.16 -2.25
N GLU A 72 0.65 19.18 -1.71
CA GLU A 72 0.94 17.92 -2.40
C GLU A 72 -0.15 16.87 -2.17
N TYR A 73 -0.39 16.05 -3.20
CA TYR A 73 -1.46 15.05 -3.27
C TYR A 73 -1.10 13.89 -4.22
N PHE A 74 -1.94 12.85 -4.22
CA PHE A 74 -1.99 11.84 -5.27
C PHE A 74 -3.45 11.59 -5.65
N LYS A 75 -3.83 11.97 -6.88
CA LYS A 75 -5.21 11.87 -7.40
C LYS A 75 -5.78 10.45 -7.38
N PRO A 76 -7.11 10.30 -7.54
CA PRO A 76 -7.77 9.01 -7.63
C PRO A 76 -7.07 8.05 -8.59
N HIS A 77 -6.70 6.87 -8.08
CA HIS A 77 -5.99 5.84 -8.83
C HIS A 77 -6.24 4.44 -8.26
N PHE A 78 -5.83 3.44 -9.05
CA PHE A 78 -5.63 2.07 -8.59
C PHE A 78 -4.14 1.81 -8.44
N ASP A 79 -3.80 0.91 -7.53
CA ASP A 79 -2.41 0.55 -7.32
C ASP A 79 -1.93 -0.45 -8.37
N ALA A 80 -0.76 -0.18 -8.94
CA ALA A 80 -0.12 -1.10 -9.86
C ALA A 80 0.42 -2.32 -9.09
N GLY A 81 0.02 -3.51 -9.53
CA GLY A 81 0.56 -4.76 -9.01
C GLY A 81 2.05 -4.93 -9.36
N PHE A 82 2.81 -5.49 -8.42
CA PHE A 82 4.20 -5.90 -8.60
C PHE A 82 4.26 -7.42 -8.82
N ARG A 83 5.20 -7.86 -9.67
CA ARG A 83 5.48 -9.28 -9.91
C ARG A 83 6.98 -9.52 -9.89
N ARG A 84 7.42 -10.48 -9.07
CA ARG A 84 8.81 -10.98 -9.06
C ARG A 84 9.04 -11.94 -10.23
N GLU A 85 10.30 -12.15 -10.59
CA GLU A 85 10.69 -13.07 -11.68
C GLU A 85 10.23 -14.51 -11.43
N ASN A 86 10.18 -14.94 -10.17
CA ASN A 86 9.67 -16.25 -9.77
C ASN A 86 8.13 -16.39 -9.86
N GLY A 87 7.43 -15.35 -10.31
CA GLY A 87 5.98 -15.30 -10.49
C GLY A 87 5.17 -14.87 -9.28
N GLU A 88 5.80 -14.69 -8.10
CA GLU A 88 5.14 -14.11 -6.93
C GLU A 88 4.63 -12.70 -7.25
N LYS A 89 3.47 -12.34 -6.71
CA LYS A 89 2.76 -11.11 -7.09
C LYS A 89 2.05 -10.46 -5.92
N SER A 90 1.90 -9.15 -5.98
CA SER A 90 1.18 -8.39 -4.97
C SER A 90 -0.30 -8.22 -5.29
N PHE A 91 -1.10 -8.03 -4.24
CA PHE A 91 -2.53 -7.71 -4.37
C PHE A 91 -3.02 -6.65 -3.38
N LEU A 92 -2.30 -6.46 -2.29
CA LEU A 92 -2.69 -5.55 -1.21
C LEU A 92 -1.56 -4.55 -0.99
N SER A 93 -1.93 -3.28 -0.81
CA SER A 93 -1.05 -2.22 -0.34
C SER A 93 -1.03 -2.23 1.18
N VAL A 94 0.14 -1.94 1.74
CA VAL A 94 0.36 -1.68 3.17
C VAL A 94 0.91 -0.26 3.29
N GLN A 95 0.17 0.63 3.93
CA GLN A 95 0.59 2.00 4.22
C GLN A 95 0.73 2.18 5.74
N ILE A 96 1.89 2.66 6.19
CA ILE A 96 2.20 2.90 7.60
C ILE A 96 2.43 4.40 7.76
N PHE A 97 1.64 5.07 8.60
CA PHE A 97 1.78 6.50 8.82
C PHE A 97 2.87 6.78 9.85
N LEU A 98 3.84 7.62 9.47
CA LEU A 98 5.04 7.89 10.28
C LEU A 98 4.89 9.12 11.17
N ASN A 99 3.95 10.00 10.86
CA ASN A 99 3.61 11.19 11.62
C ASN A 99 2.13 11.56 11.40
N ASP A 100 1.62 12.50 12.19
CA ASP A 100 0.25 13.03 12.13
C ASP A 100 0.16 14.52 12.54
N ASP A 101 1.30 15.23 12.57
CA ASP A 101 1.40 16.66 12.82
C ASP A 101 1.17 17.50 11.54
N PHE A 102 0.07 17.23 10.84
CA PHE A 102 -0.34 17.92 9.62
C PHE A 102 -1.86 18.02 9.50
N LEU A 103 -2.34 18.85 8.56
CA LEU A 103 -3.77 19.00 8.25
C LEU A 103 -4.07 18.44 6.84
N GLY A 104 -5.20 17.75 6.68
CA GLY A 104 -5.53 17.03 5.45
C GLY A 104 -4.65 15.80 5.25
N GLY A 105 -4.38 15.41 4.01
CA GLY A 105 -3.49 14.27 3.75
C GLY A 105 -4.12 12.90 3.96
N ASP A 106 -5.45 12.79 3.98
CA ASP A 106 -6.15 11.52 4.20
C ASP A 106 -5.91 10.52 3.07
N THR A 107 -5.99 9.23 3.40
CA THR A 107 -6.17 8.21 2.36
C THR A 107 -7.66 8.04 2.15
N THR A 108 -8.16 8.44 0.98
CA THR A 108 -9.60 8.51 0.70
C THR A 108 -9.99 7.47 -0.32
N PHE A 109 -10.89 6.55 0.06
CA PHE A 109 -11.48 5.56 -0.84
C PHE A 109 -12.72 6.13 -1.53
N LEU A 110 -12.88 5.77 -2.80
CA LEU A 110 -13.87 6.36 -3.70
C LEU A 110 -14.63 5.26 -4.44
N ASP A 111 -15.89 5.51 -4.75
CA ASP A 111 -16.59 4.78 -5.81
C ASP A 111 -16.14 5.29 -7.20
N LEU A 112 -16.49 4.56 -8.26
CA LEU A 112 -16.03 4.89 -9.63
C LEU A 112 -16.58 6.22 -10.16
N GLU A 113 -17.69 6.71 -9.60
CA GLU A 113 -18.31 8.00 -9.96
C GLU A 113 -17.78 9.15 -9.09
N GLU A 114 -16.89 8.86 -8.12
CA GLU A 114 -16.36 9.81 -7.13
C GLU A 114 -17.47 10.53 -6.32
N SER A 115 -18.61 9.86 -6.16
CA SER A 115 -19.81 10.35 -5.47
C SER A 115 -19.82 9.99 -3.98
N GLU A 116 -19.20 8.87 -3.60
CA GLU A 116 -19.02 8.41 -2.23
C GLU A 116 -17.55 8.47 -1.83
N ARG A 117 -17.30 8.90 -0.60
CA ARG A 117 -15.95 9.10 -0.07
C ARG A 117 -15.85 8.50 1.33
N ILE A 118 -14.84 7.66 1.55
CA ILE A 118 -14.50 7.12 2.86
C ILE A 118 -13.07 7.55 3.18
N GLU A 119 -12.93 8.47 4.12
CA GLU A 119 -11.66 9.07 4.51
C GLU A 119 -11.04 8.28 5.67
N VAL A 120 -9.76 7.95 5.55
CA VAL A 120 -8.95 7.37 6.62
C VAL A 120 -7.91 8.40 7.04
N GLU A 121 -8.16 9.00 8.21
CA GLU A 121 -7.27 9.97 8.86
C GLU A 121 -5.94 9.30 9.25
N PRO A 122 -4.79 9.82 8.81
CA PRO A 122 -3.48 9.32 9.21
C PRO A 122 -3.26 9.51 10.72
N ARG A 123 -2.81 8.45 11.40
CA ARG A 123 -2.40 8.52 12.79
C ARG A 123 -1.02 7.92 12.96
N THR A 124 -0.14 8.56 13.70
CA THR A 124 1.24 8.09 13.86
C THR A 124 1.27 6.64 14.35
N GLY A 125 1.90 5.76 13.57
CA GLY A 125 2.02 4.34 13.87
C GLY A 125 0.82 3.47 13.46
N SER A 126 -0.28 4.05 12.96
CA SER A 126 -1.37 3.26 12.38
C SER A 126 -0.99 2.69 11.01
N VAL A 127 -1.70 1.62 10.63
CA VAL A 127 -1.43 0.86 9.41
C VAL A 127 -2.72 0.62 8.67
N LEU A 128 -2.73 1.01 7.40
CA LEU A 128 -3.83 0.77 6.47
C LEU A 128 -3.43 -0.34 5.50
N ILE A 129 -4.25 -1.40 5.41
CA ILE A 129 -4.07 -2.51 4.48
C ILE A 129 -5.29 -2.59 3.58
N TYR A 130 -5.10 -2.45 2.27
CA TYR A 130 -6.20 -2.36 1.32
C TYR A 130 -5.85 -2.98 -0.03
N GLN A 131 -6.87 -3.30 -0.83
CA GLN A 131 -6.71 -3.99 -2.10
C GLN A 131 -6.25 -3.03 -3.20
N HIS A 132 -5.41 -3.51 -4.10
CA HIS A 132 -4.89 -2.69 -5.20
C HIS A 132 -5.98 -2.20 -6.17
N ASP A 133 -7.10 -2.89 -6.23
CA ASP A 133 -8.24 -2.63 -7.11
C ASP A 133 -9.39 -1.83 -6.46
N ILE A 134 -9.10 -1.12 -5.35
CA ILE A 134 -10.01 -0.11 -4.79
C ILE A 134 -9.54 1.27 -5.26
N LEU A 135 -10.45 2.07 -5.82
CA LEU A 135 -10.16 3.44 -6.23
C LEU A 135 -9.89 4.28 -4.99
N HIS A 136 -8.75 4.96 -4.95
CA HIS A 136 -8.37 5.77 -3.81
C HIS A 136 -7.44 6.92 -4.21
N GLU A 137 -7.32 7.90 -3.32
CA GLU A 137 -6.40 9.01 -3.43
C GLU A 137 -5.63 9.22 -2.11
N ASP A 138 -4.47 9.88 -2.20
CA ASP A 138 -3.94 10.63 -1.05
C ASP A 138 -4.42 12.08 -1.21
N SER A 139 -5.39 12.48 -0.39
CA SER A 139 -5.94 13.84 -0.41
C SER A 139 -4.85 14.86 -0.07
N ALA A 140 -5.06 16.11 -0.47
CA ALA A 140 -4.02 17.14 -0.35
C ALA A 140 -3.65 17.40 1.12
N VAL A 141 -2.34 17.53 1.39
CA VAL A 141 -1.87 18.08 2.67
C VAL A 141 -2.12 19.59 2.64
N LEU A 142 -2.93 20.10 3.57
CA LEU A 142 -3.30 21.51 3.63
C LEU A 142 -2.28 22.35 4.41
N SER A 143 -1.64 21.74 5.42
CA SER A 143 -0.61 22.38 6.24
C SER A 143 0.31 21.32 6.85
N GLY A 144 1.58 21.66 7.06
CA GLY A 144 2.59 20.74 7.59
C GLY A 144 3.14 19.80 6.52
N ARG A 145 3.57 18.61 6.95
CA ARG A 145 4.19 17.61 6.09
C ARG A 145 3.79 16.20 6.53
N LYS A 146 3.32 15.37 5.59
CA LYS A 146 2.99 13.95 5.82
C LYS A 146 4.15 13.06 5.40
N TYR A 147 4.44 12.06 6.22
CA TYR A 147 5.35 10.95 5.93
C TYR A 147 4.62 9.62 6.08
N ALA A 148 4.78 8.73 5.11
CA ALA A 148 4.24 7.38 5.18
C ALA A 148 5.22 6.36 4.57
N LEU A 149 5.31 5.16 5.13
CA LEU A 149 5.92 4.02 4.45
C LEU A 149 4.85 3.30 3.64
N ARG A 150 5.24 2.81 2.46
CA ARG A 150 4.41 1.92 1.67
C ARG A 150 5.20 0.72 1.18
N THR A 151 4.59 -0.46 1.32
CA THR A 151 5.00 -1.72 0.70
C THR A 151 3.75 -2.46 0.24
N ASP A 152 3.92 -3.67 -0.29
CA ASP A 152 2.86 -4.50 -0.79
C ASP A 152 2.93 -5.90 -0.16
N VAL A 153 1.78 -6.54 0.03
CA VAL A 153 1.72 -7.95 0.44
C VAL A 153 1.95 -8.83 -0.78
N MET A 154 2.97 -9.68 -0.70
CA MET A 154 3.35 -10.62 -1.73
C MET A 154 2.67 -11.97 -1.51
N TYR A 155 2.18 -12.56 -2.59
CA TYR A 155 1.54 -13.87 -2.63
C TYR A 155 2.21 -14.79 -3.66
N SER A 156 2.06 -16.10 -3.46
CA SER A 156 2.66 -17.15 -4.27
C SER A 156 2.29 -17.06 -5.75
N ALA A 157 3.17 -17.49 -6.64
CA ALA A 157 2.90 -17.55 -8.07
C ALA A 157 1.70 -18.47 -8.38
N GLU A 158 1.73 -19.67 -7.81
CA GLU A 158 0.71 -20.69 -7.99
C GLU A 158 -0.44 -20.53 -7.00
N LYS A 159 -1.62 -20.98 -7.44
CA LYS A 159 -2.81 -21.07 -6.58
C LYS A 159 -2.74 -22.35 -5.76
N VAL A 160 -3.28 -22.28 -4.55
CA VAL A 160 -3.60 -23.46 -3.76
C VAL A 160 -4.87 -24.10 -4.35
N GLU A 161 -4.74 -25.33 -4.82
CA GLU A 161 -5.86 -26.12 -5.38
C GLU A 161 -6.37 -27.18 -4.40
N ASP A 162 -5.56 -27.59 -3.41
CA ASP A 162 -5.98 -28.56 -2.41
C ASP A 162 -7.06 -27.98 -1.48
N GLU A 163 -8.26 -28.54 -1.58
CA GLU A 163 -9.43 -28.10 -0.82
C GLU A 163 -9.25 -28.19 0.70
N LYS A 164 -8.46 -29.15 1.19
CA LYS A 164 -8.20 -29.28 2.64
C LYS A 164 -7.30 -28.13 3.11
N GLU A 165 -6.27 -27.78 2.35
CA GLU A 165 -5.40 -26.63 2.64
C GLU A 165 -6.18 -25.32 2.52
N LEU A 166 -6.99 -25.13 1.47
CA LEU A 166 -7.84 -23.94 1.32
C LEU A 166 -8.76 -23.74 2.53
N ARG A 167 -9.42 -24.80 3.02
CA ARG A 167 -10.27 -24.73 4.23
C ARG A 167 -9.46 -24.34 5.47
N ARG A 168 -8.25 -24.88 5.62
CA ARG A 168 -7.36 -24.56 6.75
C ARG A 168 -6.94 -23.08 6.72
N LEU A 169 -6.50 -22.58 5.56
CA LEU A 169 -6.05 -21.18 5.41
C LEU A 169 -7.21 -20.19 5.60
N ARG A 170 -8.38 -20.47 5.00
CA ARG A 170 -9.58 -19.64 5.20
C ARG A 170 -10.03 -19.58 6.65
N LYS A 171 -9.83 -20.64 7.43
CA LYS A 171 -10.11 -20.63 8.88
C LYS A 171 -9.18 -19.66 9.62
N ASN A 172 -7.91 -19.57 9.22
CA ASN A 172 -6.95 -18.64 9.81
C ASN A 172 -7.24 -17.17 9.48
N ASP A 173 -7.97 -16.92 8.38
CA ASP A 173 -8.31 -15.57 7.94
C ASP A 173 -9.65 -15.06 8.47
N LYS A 174 -10.37 -15.87 9.26
CA LYS A 174 -11.60 -15.42 9.93
C LYS A 174 -11.29 -14.22 10.82
N GLY A 175 -11.98 -13.10 10.59
CA GLY A 175 -11.82 -11.85 11.33
C GLY A 175 -10.74 -10.90 10.79
N LYS A 176 -9.98 -11.30 9.75
CA LYS A 176 -9.04 -10.38 9.07
C LYS A 176 -9.70 -9.58 7.94
N PHE A 177 -10.83 -10.04 7.44
CA PHE A 177 -11.66 -9.31 6.47
C PHE A 177 -12.59 -8.36 7.21
N GLY A 178 -12.46 -7.05 6.96
CA GLY A 178 -13.35 -6.00 7.49
C GLY A 178 -12.78 -5.13 8.60
N MET A 179 -11.48 -5.19 8.88
CA MET A 179 -10.87 -4.32 9.89
C MET A 179 -10.33 -3.04 9.23
N PHE A 180 -11.19 -2.03 9.14
CA PHE A 180 -10.73 -0.64 9.08
C PHE A 180 -10.30 -0.28 10.50
N MET A 181 -8.98 -0.24 10.75
CA MET A 181 -8.41 0.30 11.99
C MET A 181 -8.07 1.77 11.80
#